data_AF-A0A2H3C619-F1
#
_entry.id   AF-A0A2H3C619-F1
#
_cell.length_a   1.000
_cell.length_b   1.000
_cell.length_c   1.000
_cell.angle_alpha   90.00
_cell.angle_beta   90.00
_cell.angle_gamma   90.00
#
_symmetry.space_group_name_H-M   'P 1'
#
loop_
_entity.id
_entity.type
_entity.pdbx_description
1 polymer ?
#
loop_
_entity_poly.entity_id
_entity_poly.type
_entity_poly.pdbx_seq_one_letter_code
_entity_poly.pdbx_strand_id
1 'polypeptide(L)'
;MFPPPSTDADSSIRSTDSDAALAKSSAAQKQYLSDPYIQYFVPRAHLQPARPPLINIGTYVRTAAIDDLVNQWLSLSHDEGKQCQVVSLGAGSDTRYWRIAAGPQKDALSTYIEIDFPEITSKKTMAIRKSKQLSAVLGDPADVKVSGGGTALHASKYHLLPADLRLSPQETLGPLLTQDSEPLLSPSLPTLLLFECVLVYMSPSASESLLKWFLHYFSQSGNNGFLGTIVYEMFGLQDSFGRVMVDNLKARNVSLPGAEPYSAVGTLPTRFTGIGYTAARALTLRDIRLQYISRAELNRISTLEFLDEVEELDLVLNHYAITWGLWHPGTETKALWGMWGLKTQLSPGNT
;
A
#
# COMPACT_ATOMS: atom_id res chain seq x y z
N MET A 1 35.12 -25.43 13.72
CA MET A 1 34.44 -25.06 12.47
C MET A 1 33.17 -24.33 12.90
N PHE A 2 33.15 -23.00 12.81
CA PHE A 2 31.92 -22.25 13.11
C PHE A 2 30.87 -22.64 12.06
N PRO A 3 29.60 -22.87 12.43
CA PRO A 3 28.56 -23.03 11.43
C PRO A 3 28.57 -21.80 10.52
N PRO A 4 28.34 -21.97 9.20
CA PRO A 4 28.19 -20.83 8.32
C PRO A 4 27.11 -19.90 8.89
N PRO A 5 27.29 -18.57 8.85
CA PRO A 5 26.26 -17.64 9.32
C PRO A 5 24.95 -18.00 8.62
N SER A 6 23.87 -18.17 9.39
CA SER A 6 22.55 -18.40 8.79
C SER A 6 22.26 -17.21 7.88
N THR A 7 22.21 -17.46 6.58
CA THR A 7 21.80 -16.45 5.61
C THR A 7 20.36 -16.09 5.93
N ASP A 8 20.16 -14.85 6.37
CA ASP A 8 18.85 -14.26 6.58
C ASP A 8 18.08 -14.24 5.25
N ALA A 9 17.24 -15.27 5.06
CA ALA A 9 16.54 -15.54 3.80
C ALA A 9 15.60 -14.40 3.38
N ASP A 10 15.18 -13.57 4.34
CA ASP A 10 14.24 -12.48 4.12
C ASP A 10 14.94 -11.11 3.97
N SER A 11 16.25 -11.05 4.14
CA SER A 11 17.03 -9.81 4.01
C SER A 11 16.85 -9.13 2.65
N SER A 12 16.78 -9.92 1.57
CA SER A 12 16.54 -9.44 0.21
C SER A 12 15.14 -8.86 0.04
N ILE A 13 14.11 -9.52 0.59
CA ILE A 13 12.73 -9.02 0.59
C ILE A 13 12.65 -7.73 1.40
N ARG A 14 13.22 -7.68 2.61
CA ARG A 14 13.23 -6.44 3.43
C ARG A 14 14.01 -5.30 2.77
N SER A 15 14.95 -5.59 1.87
CA SER A 15 15.71 -4.56 1.14
C SER A 15 14.88 -3.85 0.05
N THR A 16 13.78 -4.45 -0.42
CA THR A 16 12.93 -3.83 -1.45
C THR A 16 12.22 -2.58 -0.95
N ASP A 17 11.96 -2.47 0.36
CA ASP A 17 11.51 -1.23 1.01
C ASP A 17 12.48 -0.08 0.75
N SER A 18 13.79 -0.32 0.86
CA SER A 18 14.79 0.73 0.62
C SER A 18 14.77 1.22 -0.83
N ASP A 19 14.55 0.32 -1.80
CA ASP A 19 14.38 0.71 -3.20
C ASP A 19 13.12 1.56 -3.41
N ALA A 20 12.00 1.16 -2.81
CA ALA A 20 10.74 1.89 -2.88
C ALA A 20 10.83 3.27 -2.22
N ALA A 21 11.44 3.36 -1.05
CA ALA A 21 11.65 4.61 -0.32
C ALA A 21 12.55 5.58 -1.12
N LEU A 22 13.62 5.08 -1.74
CA LEU A 22 14.49 5.86 -2.62
C LEU A 22 13.76 6.36 -3.87
N ALA A 23 12.91 5.53 -4.49
CA ALA A 23 12.10 5.94 -5.64
C ALA A 23 11.10 7.04 -5.25
N LYS A 24 10.41 6.89 -4.11
CA LYS A 24 9.47 7.90 -3.60
C LYS A 24 10.17 9.20 -3.20
N SER A 25 11.35 9.11 -2.57
CA SER A 25 12.18 10.28 -2.26
C SER A 25 12.67 11.00 -3.52
N SER A 26 13.10 10.27 -4.55
CA SER A 26 13.49 10.86 -5.84
C SER A 26 12.32 11.59 -6.50
N ALA A 27 11.15 10.94 -6.58
CA ALA A 27 9.94 11.55 -7.13
C ALA A 27 9.51 12.81 -6.35
N ALA A 28 9.64 12.81 -5.02
CA ALA A 28 9.37 13.99 -4.21
C ALA A 28 10.38 15.13 -4.46
N GLN A 29 11.68 14.84 -4.50
CA GLN A 29 12.74 15.82 -4.79
C GLN A 29 12.61 16.43 -6.18
N LYS A 30 12.18 15.62 -7.16
CA LYS A 30 11.90 16.04 -8.54
C LYS A 30 10.51 16.62 -8.72
N GLN A 31 9.77 16.86 -7.63
CA GLN A 31 8.47 17.52 -7.62
C GLN A 31 7.36 16.77 -8.37
N TYR A 32 7.54 15.47 -8.63
CA TYR A 32 6.45 14.61 -9.08
C TYR A 32 5.40 14.47 -7.98
N LEU A 33 5.86 14.27 -6.74
CA LEU A 33 5.02 14.06 -5.56
C LEU A 33 5.17 15.18 -4.54
N SER A 34 4.08 15.50 -3.84
CA SER A 34 4.13 16.28 -2.59
C SER A 34 4.20 15.31 -1.41
N ASP A 35 5.40 15.03 -0.95
CA ASP A 35 5.65 14.19 0.22
C ASP A 35 6.76 14.80 1.08
N PRO A 36 6.40 15.61 2.10
CA PRO A 36 7.39 16.24 2.96
C PRO A 36 8.00 15.26 3.98
N TYR A 37 7.49 14.03 4.08
CA TYR A 37 7.83 13.09 5.15
C TYR A 37 8.82 12.00 4.71
N ILE A 38 8.82 11.61 3.42
CA ILE A 38 9.65 10.48 2.93
C ILE A 38 11.15 10.67 3.21
N GLN A 39 11.62 11.91 3.22
CA GLN A 39 13.01 12.25 3.53
C GLN A 39 13.47 11.78 4.92
N TYR A 40 12.55 11.59 5.88
CA TYR A 40 12.89 11.13 7.23
C TYR A 40 13.11 9.62 7.31
N PHE A 41 12.65 8.87 6.30
CA PHE A 41 12.81 7.42 6.22
C PHE A 41 13.95 6.99 5.28
N VAL A 42 14.51 7.93 4.50
CA VAL A 42 15.65 7.68 3.62
C VAL A 42 16.95 8.22 4.23
N PRO A 43 17.95 7.36 4.51
CA PRO A 43 19.23 7.79 5.02
C PRO A 43 19.92 8.81 4.10
N ARG A 44 20.27 9.98 4.64
CA ARG A 44 20.91 11.08 3.89
C ARG A 44 20.17 11.40 2.59
N ALA A 45 18.84 11.50 2.64
CA ALA A 45 17.97 11.68 1.47
C ALA A 45 18.47 12.74 0.46
N HIS A 46 18.98 13.88 0.94
CA HIS A 46 19.51 14.96 0.10
C HIS A 46 20.79 14.62 -0.69
N LEU A 47 21.48 13.53 -0.35
CA LEU A 47 22.67 13.03 -1.05
C LEU A 47 22.36 11.82 -1.93
N GLN A 48 21.14 11.30 -1.91
CA GLN A 48 20.78 10.14 -2.71
C GLN A 48 20.66 10.56 -4.18
N PRO A 49 21.14 9.73 -5.12
CA PRO A 49 21.02 10.03 -6.54
C PRO A 49 19.55 10.00 -6.96
N ALA A 50 19.19 10.91 -7.88
CA ALA A 50 17.89 10.86 -8.54
C ALA A 50 17.73 9.54 -9.31
N ARG A 51 16.50 9.00 -9.31
CA ARG A 51 16.12 7.88 -10.16
C ARG A 51 15.81 8.37 -11.58
N PRO A 52 15.94 7.50 -12.59
CA PRO A 52 15.58 7.85 -13.98
C PRO A 52 14.12 8.34 -14.10
N PRO A 53 13.82 9.19 -15.11
CA PRO A 53 12.48 9.75 -15.32
C PRO A 53 11.38 8.69 -15.36
N LEU A 54 11.61 7.55 -16.01
CA LEU A 54 10.63 6.45 -16.07
C LEU A 54 10.24 5.92 -14.67
N ILE A 55 11.19 5.87 -13.75
CA ILE A 55 10.96 5.44 -12.36
C ILE A 55 10.18 6.50 -11.60
N ASN A 56 10.51 7.79 -11.77
CA ASN A 56 9.78 8.89 -11.14
C ASN A 56 8.34 8.96 -11.64
N ILE A 57 8.12 8.79 -12.95
CA ILE A 57 6.78 8.73 -13.56
C ILE A 57 6.00 7.51 -13.05
N GLY A 58 6.59 6.31 -13.04
CA GLY A 58 5.94 5.12 -12.50
C GLY A 58 5.57 5.27 -11.02
N THR A 59 6.48 5.84 -10.22
CA THR A 59 6.25 6.13 -8.80
C THR A 59 5.12 7.15 -8.60
N TYR A 60 5.05 8.15 -9.47
CA TYR A 60 3.94 9.10 -9.49
C TYR A 60 2.61 8.40 -9.74
N VAL A 61 2.51 7.65 -10.85
CA VAL A 61 1.25 6.98 -11.26
C VAL A 61 0.77 6.02 -10.17
N ARG A 62 1.69 5.21 -9.63
CA ARG A 62 1.45 4.34 -8.47
C ARG A 62 0.86 5.12 -7.30
N THR A 63 1.54 6.19 -6.87
CA THR A 63 1.17 6.93 -5.65
C THR A 63 -0.15 7.67 -5.84
N ALA A 64 -0.31 8.38 -6.96
CA ALA A 64 -1.50 9.18 -7.25
C ALA A 64 -2.77 8.33 -7.31
N ALA A 65 -2.72 7.15 -7.94
CA ALA A 65 -3.88 6.28 -8.05
C ALA A 65 -4.26 5.60 -6.73
N ILE A 66 -3.28 5.15 -5.93
CA ILE A 66 -3.56 4.62 -4.59
C ILE A 66 -4.13 5.72 -3.70
N ASP A 67 -3.55 6.92 -3.75
CA ASP A 67 -4.02 8.06 -2.97
C ASP A 67 -5.44 8.48 -3.37
N ASP A 68 -5.81 8.45 -4.66
CA ASP A 68 -7.19 8.67 -5.11
C ASP A 68 -8.17 7.65 -4.48
N LEU A 69 -7.85 6.35 -4.55
CA LEU A 69 -8.69 5.31 -3.95
C LEU A 69 -8.81 5.46 -2.42
N VAL A 70 -7.71 5.82 -1.73
CA VAL A 70 -7.70 6.06 -0.29
C VAL A 70 -8.51 7.29 0.08
N ASN A 71 -8.35 8.39 -0.65
CA ASN A 71 -9.09 9.63 -0.40
C ASN A 71 -10.59 9.45 -0.67
N GLN A 72 -10.96 8.68 -1.71
CA GLN A 72 -12.35 8.30 -1.95
C GLN A 72 -12.90 7.44 -0.80
N TRP A 73 -12.13 6.50 -0.25
CA TRP A 73 -12.55 5.69 0.89
C TRP A 73 -12.84 6.54 2.13
N LEU A 74 -11.95 7.49 2.43
CA LEU A 74 -12.11 8.45 3.52
C LEU A 74 -13.38 9.30 3.33
N SER A 75 -13.62 9.81 2.11
CA SER A 75 -14.82 10.58 1.79
C SER A 75 -16.11 9.74 1.87
N LEU A 76 -16.12 8.53 1.32
CA LEU A 76 -17.28 7.63 1.40
C LEU A 76 -17.61 7.26 2.84
N SER A 77 -16.61 7.07 3.68
CA SER A 77 -16.81 6.81 5.10
C SER A 77 -17.46 8.01 5.79
N HIS A 78 -16.96 9.22 5.53
CA HIS A 78 -17.54 10.45 6.02
C HIS A 78 -19.00 10.61 5.58
N ASP A 79 -19.31 10.37 4.30
CA ASP A 79 -20.66 10.43 3.75
C ASP A 79 -21.59 9.35 4.35
N GLU A 80 -21.03 8.21 4.76
CA GLU A 80 -21.72 7.18 5.53
C GLU A 80 -22.01 7.62 6.99
N GLY A 81 -21.40 8.73 7.42
CA GLY A 81 -21.44 9.20 8.81
C GLY A 81 -20.57 8.37 9.75
N LYS A 82 -19.51 7.73 9.23
CA LYS A 82 -18.57 6.91 9.99
C LYS A 82 -17.13 7.40 9.81
N GLN A 83 -16.31 7.23 10.84
CA GLN A 83 -14.86 7.23 10.64
C GLN A 83 -14.41 5.90 10.04
N CYS A 84 -13.26 5.88 9.38
CA CYS A 84 -12.70 4.68 8.76
C CYS A 84 -11.39 4.24 9.41
N GLN A 85 -11.00 3.02 9.13
CA GLN A 85 -9.72 2.44 9.52
C GLN A 85 -8.91 2.15 8.27
N VAL A 86 -7.58 2.27 8.38
CA VAL A 86 -6.66 1.86 7.31
C VAL A 86 -5.65 0.89 7.91
N VAL A 87 -5.46 -0.25 7.26
CA VAL A 87 -4.44 -1.24 7.62
C VAL A 87 -3.48 -1.36 6.45
N SER A 88 -2.27 -0.85 6.58
CA SER A 88 -1.21 -0.98 5.59
C SER A 88 -0.32 -2.16 5.95
N LEU A 89 -0.40 -3.23 5.16
CA LEU A 89 0.32 -4.47 5.37
C LEU A 89 1.55 -4.48 4.47
N GLY A 90 2.74 -4.73 5.04
CA GLY A 90 4.02 -4.50 4.38
C GLY A 90 4.24 -3.00 4.12
N ALA A 91 3.97 -2.17 5.13
CA ALA A 91 3.94 -0.71 4.97
C ALA A 91 5.31 -0.10 4.64
N GLY A 92 6.41 -0.77 4.97
CA GLY A 92 7.76 -0.26 4.76
C GLY A 92 7.93 1.15 5.30
N SER A 93 8.54 2.00 4.48
CA SER A 93 8.79 3.41 4.72
C SER A 93 7.66 4.33 4.23
N ASP A 94 6.42 3.80 4.05
CA ASP A 94 5.30 4.62 3.61
C ASP A 94 4.98 5.76 4.59
N THR A 95 4.54 6.89 4.02
CA THR A 95 4.34 8.19 4.68
C THR A 95 2.88 8.63 4.65
N ARG A 96 1.99 7.82 4.07
CA ARG A 96 0.59 8.18 3.81
C ARG A 96 -0.17 8.56 5.07
N TYR A 97 0.08 7.89 6.20
CA TYR A 97 -0.48 8.28 7.49
C TYR A 97 -0.25 9.77 7.80
N TRP A 98 1.01 10.24 7.71
CA TRP A 98 1.34 11.64 8.00
C TRP A 98 0.68 12.62 7.03
N ARG A 99 0.53 12.23 5.76
CA ARG A 99 -0.17 13.05 4.75
C ARG A 99 -1.67 13.14 5.04
N ILE A 100 -2.31 12.05 5.46
CA ILE A 100 -3.73 12.04 5.85
C ILE A 100 -3.94 12.83 7.15
N ALA A 101 -3.15 12.54 8.18
CA ALA A 101 -3.31 13.12 9.52
C ALA A 101 -3.01 14.63 9.57
N ALA A 102 -2.10 15.12 8.72
CA ALA A 102 -1.86 16.55 8.52
C ALA A 102 -2.79 17.20 7.47
N GLY A 103 -3.57 16.38 6.76
CA GLY A 103 -4.42 16.79 5.65
C GLY A 103 -5.87 17.11 6.05
N PRO A 104 -6.70 17.51 5.07
CA PRO A 104 -8.09 17.90 5.31
C PRO A 104 -8.98 16.73 5.74
N GLN A 105 -8.59 15.48 5.47
CA GLN A 105 -9.37 14.27 5.78
C GLN A 105 -8.99 13.62 7.13
N LYS A 106 -8.18 14.28 7.97
CA LYS A 106 -7.71 13.75 9.25
C LYS A 106 -8.83 13.28 10.20
N ASP A 107 -10.00 13.91 10.12
CA ASP A 107 -11.14 13.65 11.01
C ASP A 107 -11.97 12.45 10.55
N ALA A 108 -11.84 12.04 9.28
CA ALA A 108 -12.44 10.81 8.75
C ALA A 108 -11.68 9.55 9.21
N LEU A 109 -10.42 9.67 9.60
CA LEU A 109 -9.59 8.56 10.05
C LEU A 109 -9.81 8.29 11.55
N SER A 110 -10.27 7.09 11.89
CA SER A 110 -10.31 6.57 13.27
C SER A 110 -8.94 6.02 13.66
N THR A 111 -8.39 5.11 12.84
CA THR A 111 -7.19 4.35 13.17
C THR A 111 -6.40 4.02 11.90
N TYR A 112 -5.08 4.11 11.97
CA TYR A 112 -4.14 3.70 10.94
C TYR A 112 -3.16 2.70 11.52
N ILE A 113 -3.18 1.48 11.01
CA ILE A 113 -2.31 0.39 11.46
C ILE A 113 -1.33 0.07 10.34
N GLU A 114 -0.05 0.06 10.65
CA GLU A 114 1.01 -0.42 9.77
C GLU A 114 1.59 -1.71 10.32
N ILE A 115 1.76 -2.70 9.45
CA ILE A 115 2.29 -4.02 9.81
C ILE A 115 3.47 -4.32 8.90
N ASP A 116 4.60 -4.72 9.46
CA ASP A 116 5.76 -5.14 8.70
C ASP A 116 6.67 -6.05 9.55
N PHE A 117 7.75 -6.55 8.96
CA PHE A 117 8.76 -7.30 9.68
C PHE A 117 9.36 -6.48 10.86
N PRO A 118 9.73 -7.13 11.98
CA PRO A 118 10.32 -6.46 13.14
C PRO A 118 11.51 -5.56 12.82
N GLU A 119 12.35 -5.94 11.85
CA GLU A 119 13.51 -5.16 11.42
C GLU A 119 13.11 -3.86 10.70
N ILE A 120 11.99 -3.87 9.97
CA ILE A 120 11.47 -2.70 9.26
C ILE A 120 10.77 -1.78 10.25
N THR A 121 9.88 -2.33 11.07
CA THR A 121 9.15 -1.55 12.09
C THR A 121 10.08 -0.95 13.14
N SER A 122 11.17 -1.63 13.52
CA SER A 122 12.20 -1.07 14.40
C SER A 122 12.91 0.14 13.78
N LYS A 123 13.32 0.05 12.51
CA LYS A 123 13.92 1.18 11.78
C LYS A 123 12.95 2.35 11.66
N LYS A 124 11.68 2.07 11.34
CA LYS A 124 10.64 3.09 11.21
C LYS A 124 10.33 3.75 12.55
N THR A 125 10.20 2.98 13.63
CA THR A 125 10.07 3.49 15.00
C THR A 125 11.23 4.43 15.36
N MET A 126 12.47 4.04 15.04
CA MET A 126 13.63 4.89 15.27
C MET A 126 13.56 6.21 14.49
N ALA A 127 13.17 6.17 13.21
CA ALA A 127 13.03 7.36 12.38
C ALA A 127 11.96 8.31 12.93
N ILE A 128 10.79 7.77 13.31
CA ILE A 128 9.69 8.52 13.92
C ILE A 128 10.16 9.24 15.19
N ARG A 129 10.80 8.51 16.11
CA ARG A 129 11.25 9.07 17.40
C ARG A 129 12.35 10.13 17.27
N LYS A 130 13.20 10.03 16.24
CA LYS A 130 14.27 11.00 16.00
C LYS A 130 13.76 12.28 15.32
N SER A 131 12.60 12.23 14.67
CA SER A 131 12.03 13.35 13.92
C SER A 131 10.92 14.05 14.70
N LYS A 132 11.14 15.33 15.03
CA LYS A 132 10.10 16.17 15.64
C LYS A 132 8.91 16.34 14.72
N GLN A 133 9.15 16.41 13.40
CA GLN A 133 8.12 16.58 12.38
C GLN A 133 7.21 15.35 12.29
N LEU A 134 7.78 14.14 12.36
CA LEU A 134 6.97 12.91 12.38
C LEU A 134 6.22 12.76 13.70
N SER A 135 6.88 13.05 14.82
CA SER A 135 6.30 12.91 16.15
C SER A 135 5.14 13.89 16.39
N ALA A 136 5.22 15.11 15.84
CA ALA A 136 4.18 16.14 16.00
C ALA A 136 2.81 15.76 15.43
N VAL A 137 2.75 14.78 14.51
CA VAL A 137 1.51 14.34 13.86
C VAL A 137 0.83 13.19 14.62
N LEU A 138 1.52 12.55 15.58
CA LEU A 138 1.01 11.38 16.31
C LEU A 138 -0.03 11.72 17.40
N GLY A 139 -0.28 13.00 17.68
CA GLY A 139 -1.15 13.45 18.75
C GLY A 139 -0.37 13.82 20.02
N ASP A 140 -0.98 13.59 21.19
CA ASP A 140 -0.34 13.88 22.48
C ASP A 140 0.88 12.97 22.69
N PRO A 141 2.09 13.52 22.93
CA PRO A 141 3.27 12.72 23.25
C PRO A 141 3.09 11.76 24.43
N ALA A 142 2.19 12.05 25.38
CA ALA A 142 1.88 11.18 26.52
C ALA A 142 1.20 9.85 26.09
N ASP A 143 0.51 9.86 24.95
CA ASP A 143 -0.15 8.68 24.40
C ASP A 143 0.79 7.81 23.55
N VAL A 144 1.98 8.32 23.22
CA VAL A 144 2.95 7.61 22.38
C VAL A 144 3.73 6.58 23.20
N LYS A 145 3.47 5.30 22.96
CA LYS A 145 4.10 4.17 23.64
C LYS A 145 4.91 3.34 22.66
N VAL A 146 6.12 2.96 23.08
CA VAL A 146 7.00 2.07 22.33
C VAL A 146 7.11 0.76 23.08
N SER A 147 6.90 -0.36 22.40
CA SER A 147 6.89 -1.70 22.99
C SER A 147 7.70 -2.68 22.12
N GLY A 148 7.78 -3.94 22.53
CA GLY A 148 8.48 -4.99 21.77
C GLY A 148 9.97 -4.72 21.54
N GLY A 149 10.66 -4.05 22.48
CA GLY A 149 12.06 -3.67 22.31
C GLY A 149 12.30 -2.62 21.21
N GLY A 150 11.29 -1.82 20.87
CA GLY A 150 11.40 -0.79 19.83
C GLY A 150 10.85 -1.20 18.47
N THR A 151 10.25 -2.38 18.36
CA THR A 151 9.63 -2.90 17.13
C THR A 151 8.16 -2.51 16.99
N ALA A 152 7.51 -2.08 18.06
CA ALA A 152 6.13 -1.61 18.05
C ALA A 152 6.02 -0.17 18.56
N LEU A 153 5.12 0.60 17.96
CA LEU A 153 4.77 1.96 18.38
C LEU A 153 3.26 2.12 18.35
N HIS A 154 2.70 2.65 19.43
CA HIS A 154 1.28 3.00 19.53
C HIS A 154 1.15 4.49 19.84
N ALA A 155 0.19 5.13 19.21
CA ALA A 155 -0.25 6.50 19.46
C ALA A 155 -1.79 6.54 19.37
N SER A 156 -2.40 7.72 19.50
CA SER A 156 -3.87 7.86 19.54
C SER A 156 -4.58 7.26 18.33
N LYS A 157 -4.09 7.52 17.11
CA LYS A 157 -4.67 7.01 15.85
C LYS A 157 -3.71 6.17 15.01
N TYR A 158 -2.46 5.98 15.44
CA TYR A 158 -1.41 5.31 14.66
C TYR A 158 -0.78 4.18 15.43
N HIS A 159 -0.71 3.01 14.80
CA HIS A 159 -0.07 1.84 15.36
C HIS A 159 0.87 1.23 14.33
N LEU A 160 2.10 0.97 14.74
CA LEU A 160 3.12 0.27 13.96
C LEU A 160 3.41 -1.04 14.67
N LEU A 161 3.13 -2.17 14.02
CA LEU A 161 3.09 -3.49 14.63
C LEU A 161 4.03 -4.45 13.90
N PRO A 162 4.90 -5.18 14.62
CA PRO A 162 5.77 -6.18 14.03
C PRO A 162 5.01 -7.49 13.81
N ALA A 163 4.92 -7.96 12.57
CA ALA A 163 4.41 -9.30 12.26
C ALA A 163 4.93 -9.82 10.91
N ASP A 164 5.14 -11.13 10.83
CA ASP A 164 5.35 -11.82 9.56
C ASP A 164 3.98 -12.21 8.97
N LEU A 165 3.63 -11.56 7.85
CA LEU A 165 2.36 -11.72 7.16
C LEU A 165 2.17 -13.10 6.52
N ARG A 166 3.22 -13.94 6.45
CA ARG A 166 3.15 -15.30 5.91
C ARG A 166 2.65 -16.32 6.94
N LEU A 167 2.74 -15.98 8.22
CA LEU A 167 2.29 -16.83 9.32
C LEU A 167 0.77 -16.77 9.45
N SER A 168 0.20 -17.72 10.19
CA SER A 168 -1.24 -17.79 10.46
C SER A 168 -1.76 -16.45 11.00
N PRO A 169 -2.63 -15.74 10.26
CA PRO A 169 -3.16 -14.45 10.71
C PRO A 169 -3.93 -14.56 12.03
N GLN A 170 -4.54 -15.71 12.30
CA GLN A 170 -5.24 -15.96 13.56
C GLN A 170 -4.29 -16.00 14.76
N GLU A 171 -3.06 -16.48 14.56
CA GLU A 171 -2.05 -16.61 15.62
C GLU A 171 -1.20 -15.35 15.76
N THR A 172 -1.02 -14.59 14.67
CA THR A 172 -0.19 -13.39 14.64
C THR A 172 -0.99 -12.09 14.70
N LEU A 173 -1.95 -11.89 13.79
CA LEU A 173 -2.70 -10.63 13.67
C LEU A 173 -3.89 -10.57 14.63
N GLY A 174 -4.59 -11.68 14.87
CA GLY A 174 -5.72 -11.73 15.81
C GLY A 174 -5.38 -11.14 17.19
N PRO A 175 -4.32 -11.62 17.86
CA PRO A 175 -3.88 -11.08 19.14
C PRO A 175 -3.41 -9.62 19.08
N LEU A 176 -3.07 -9.08 17.91
CA LEU A 176 -2.61 -7.69 17.77
C LEU A 176 -3.77 -6.73 17.44
N LEU A 177 -4.75 -7.18 16.69
CA LEU A 177 -5.76 -6.32 16.07
C LEU A 177 -7.14 -6.43 16.73
N THR A 178 -7.50 -7.60 17.24
CA THR A 178 -8.89 -7.94 17.58
C THR A 178 -9.08 -8.39 19.02
N GLN A 179 -8.22 -7.95 19.96
CA GLN A 179 -8.36 -8.30 21.37
C GLN A 179 -9.66 -7.75 21.96
N ASP A 180 -10.38 -8.57 22.75
CA ASP A 180 -11.73 -8.26 23.25
C ASP A 180 -11.78 -7.02 24.16
N SER A 181 -10.73 -6.76 24.93
CA SER A 181 -10.73 -5.65 25.90
C SER A 181 -10.59 -4.28 25.24
N GLU A 182 -9.72 -4.18 24.23
CA GLU A 182 -9.38 -2.93 23.52
C GLU A 182 -8.93 -3.25 22.07
N PRO A 183 -9.87 -3.55 21.16
CA PRO A 183 -9.51 -3.91 19.79
C PRO A 183 -9.00 -2.70 19.01
N LEU A 184 -7.86 -2.84 18.33
CA LEU A 184 -7.34 -1.81 17.41
C LEU A 184 -8.15 -1.75 16.12
N LEU A 185 -8.74 -2.87 15.71
CA LEU A 185 -9.53 -3.03 14.50
C LEU A 185 -10.98 -3.32 14.87
N SER A 186 -11.93 -2.58 14.29
CA SER A 186 -13.36 -2.75 14.56
C SER A 186 -14.10 -3.15 13.29
N PRO A 187 -14.80 -4.29 13.27
CA PRO A 187 -15.49 -4.75 12.08
C PRO A 187 -16.80 -3.99 11.82
N SER A 188 -17.16 -3.04 12.69
CA SER A 188 -18.29 -2.12 12.50
C SER A 188 -17.91 -0.84 11.72
N LEU A 189 -16.62 -0.56 11.57
CA LEU A 189 -16.11 0.60 10.83
C LEU A 189 -15.68 0.22 9.41
N PRO A 190 -15.86 1.10 8.41
CA PRO A 190 -15.25 0.94 7.10
C PRO A 190 -13.73 0.79 7.23
N THR A 191 -13.18 -0.31 6.75
CA THR A 191 -11.74 -0.61 6.80
C THR A 191 -11.16 -0.78 5.41
N LEU A 192 -10.04 -0.11 5.16
CA LEU A 192 -9.26 -0.24 3.93
C LEU A 192 -7.94 -0.97 4.20
N LEU A 193 -7.73 -2.09 3.53
CA LEU A 193 -6.47 -2.83 3.52
C LEU A 193 -5.59 -2.36 2.35
N LEU A 194 -4.31 -2.10 2.61
CA LEU A 194 -3.34 -1.72 1.59
C LEU A 194 -2.23 -2.77 1.52
N PHE A 195 -1.97 -3.26 0.30
CA PHE A 195 -0.85 -4.14 -0.03
C PHE A 195 -0.07 -3.52 -1.21
N GLU A 196 0.94 -2.72 -0.90
CA GLU A 196 1.68 -1.94 -1.89
C GLU A 196 3.03 -2.61 -2.22
N CYS A 197 3.04 -3.52 -3.21
CA CYS A 197 4.11 -4.48 -3.53
C CYS A 197 4.40 -5.45 -2.37
N VAL A 198 3.41 -6.26 -1.98
CA VAL A 198 3.54 -7.14 -0.79
C VAL A 198 3.14 -8.56 -1.09
N LEU A 199 1.92 -8.79 -1.59
CA LEU A 199 1.41 -10.14 -1.83
C LEU A 199 2.24 -10.91 -2.86
N VAL A 200 2.88 -10.19 -3.79
CA VAL A 200 3.80 -10.76 -4.78
C VAL A 200 4.99 -11.52 -4.17
N TYR A 201 5.45 -11.16 -2.96
CA TYR A 201 6.61 -11.78 -2.29
C TYR A 201 6.26 -13.03 -1.48
N MET A 202 4.97 -13.35 -1.31
CA MET A 202 4.51 -14.49 -0.52
C MET A 202 3.86 -15.56 -1.40
N SER A 203 3.78 -16.79 -0.90
CA SER A 203 3.08 -17.84 -1.62
C SER A 203 1.60 -17.46 -1.84
N PRO A 204 0.98 -17.92 -2.94
CA PRO A 204 -0.45 -17.71 -3.16
C PRO A 204 -1.30 -18.13 -1.95
N SER A 205 -0.97 -19.28 -1.34
CA SER A 205 -1.66 -19.79 -0.14
C SER A 205 -1.58 -18.85 1.07
N ALA A 206 -0.43 -18.25 1.34
CA ALA A 206 -0.26 -17.32 2.45
C ALA A 206 -1.06 -16.03 2.21
N SER A 207 -0.97 -15.46 1.00
CA SER A 207 -1.74 -14.26 0.63
C SER A 207 -3.25 -14.50 0.68
N GLU A 208 -3.73 -15.67 0.25
CA GLU A 208 -5.13 -16.03 0.31
C GLU A 208 -5.60 -16.21 1.75
N SER A 209 -4.81 -16.87 2.61
CA SER A 209 -5.10 -17.03 4.03
C SER A 209 -5.26 -15.68 4.73
N LEU A 210 -4.36 -14.73 4.45
CA LEU A 210 -4.40 -13.38 4.98
C LEU A 210 -5.67 -12.62 4.57
N LEU A 211 -5.99 -12.62 3.28
CA LEU A 211 -7.20 -11.95 2.77
C LEU A 211 -8.49 -12.59 3.30
N LYS A 212 -8.54 -13.94 3.39
CA LYS A 212 -9.66 -14.68 3.96
C LYS A 212 -9.85 -14.39 5.44
N TRP A 213 -8.77 -14.23 6.21
CA TRP A 213 -8.87 -13.92 7.64
C TRP A 213 -9.55 -12.57 7.87
N PHE A 214 -9.12 -11.51 7.17
CA PHE A 214 -9.79 -10.22 7.24
C PHE A 214 -11.25 -10.34 6.80
N LEU A 215 -11.51 -10.94 5.64
CA LEU A 215 -12.89 -11.09 5.17
C LEU A 215 -13.77 -11.83 6.19
N HIS A 216 -13.27 -12.92 6.78
CA HIS A 216 -13.99 -13.68 7.80
C HIS A 216 -14.29 -12.81 9.03
N TYR A 217 -13.32 -12.03 9.51
CA TYR A 217 -13.50 -11.11 10.63
C TYR A 217 -14.59 -10.07 10.35
N PHE A 218 -14.57 -9.42 9.18
CA PHE A 218 -15.55 -8.40 8.83
C PHE A 218 -16.95 -8.96 8.48
N SER A 219 -17.03 -10.20 7.99
CA SER A 219 -18.29 -10.83 7.56
C SER A 219 -19.06 -11.60 8.63
N GLN A 220 -18.59 -11.60 9.89
CA GLN A 220 -19.36 -12.19 11.00
C GLN A 220 -20.72 -11.51 11.17
N SER A 221 -21.69 -12.28 11.67
CA SER A 221 -23.03 -11.76 11.96
C SER A 221 -22.99 -10.61 12.97
N GLY A 222 -23.70 -9.52 12.68
CA GLY A 222 -23.73 -8.31 13.51
C GLY A 222 -22.73 -7.24 13.10
N ASN A 223 -21.75 -7.56 12.24
CA ASN A 223 -20.82 -6.58 11.69
C ASN A 223 -21.45 -5.82 10.51
N ASN A 224 -21.11 -4.54 10.40
CA ASN A 224 -21.66 -3.62 9.39
C ASN A 224 -20.61 -2.65 8.82
N GLY A 225 -19.32 -2.97 8.98
CA GLY A 225 -18.22 -2.28 8.33
C GLY A 225 -18.04 -2.74 6.89
N PHE A 226 -17.62 -1.82 6.03
CA PHE A 226 -17.18 -2.14 4.67
C PHE A 226 -15.73 -2.61 4.70
N LEU A 227 -15.37 -3.55 3.84
CA LEU A 227 -13.97 -3.96 3.68
C LEU A 227 -13.50 -3.66 2.26
N GLY A 228 -12.65 -2.65 2.14
CA GLY A 228 -11.95 -2.31 0.91
C GLY A 228 -10.54 -2.90 0.95
N THR A 229 -10.04 -3.35 -0.18
CA THR A 229 -8.65 -3.80 -0.30
C THR A 229 -8.04 -3.24 -1.58
N ILE A 230 -6.82 -2.71 -1.50
CA ILE A 230 -6.02 -2.24 -2.63
C ILE A 230 -4.73 -3.06 -2.68
N VAL A 231 -4.43 -3.63 -3.84
CA VAL A 231 -3.18 -4.34 -4.14
C VAL A 231 -2.52 -3.65 -5.32
N TYR A 232 -1.28 -3.19 -5.13
CA TYR A 232 -0.40 -2.74 -6.21
C TYR A 232 0.76 -3.73 -6.32
N GLU A 233 0.99 -4.30 -7.50
CA GLU A 233 2.07 -5.26 -7.69
C GLU A 233 2.39 -5.53 -9.17
N MET A 234 3.42 -6.34 -9.39
CA MET A 234 3.78 -6.87 -10.70
C MET A 234 2.91 -8.07 -11.08
N PHE A 235 2.61 -8.21 -12.37
CA PHE A 235 1.84 -9.32 -12.92
C PHE A 235 2.30 -9.65 -14.35
N GLY A 236 1.80 -10.75 -14.93
CA GLY A 236 2.05 -11.05 -16.34
C GLY A 236 3.52 -11.31 -16.69
N LEU A 237 4.30 -11.85 -15.75
CA LEU A 237 5.77 -11.94 -15.86
C LEU A 237 6.29 -13.05 -16.79
N GLN A 238 5.43 -13.59 -17.65
CA GLN A 238 5.75 -14.72 -18.52
C GLN A 238 6.28 -14.30 -19.89
N ASP A 239 6.22 -13.01 -20.25
CA ASP A 239 6.74 -12.50 -21.53
C ASP A 239 8.27 -12.23 -21.47
N SER A 240 8.86 -11.65 -22.53
CA SER A 240 10.30 -11.37 -22.55
C SER A 240 10.72 -10.34 -21.50
N PHE A 241 9.92 -9.29 -21.29
CA PHE A 241 10.21 -8.26 -20.31
C PHE A 241 10.10 -8.81 -18.89
N GLY A 242 9.01 -9.51 -18.59
CA GLY A 242 8.74 -10.15 -17.32
C GLY A 242 9.80 -11.16 -16.92
N ARG A 243 10.30 -11.97 -17.86
CA ARG A 243 11.41 -12.90 -17.60
C ARG A 243 12.69 -12.17 -17.20
N VAL A 244 13.05 -11.09 -17.91
CA VAL A 244 14.21 -10.27 -17.54
C VAL A 244 14.04 -9.64 -16.16
N MET A 245 12.84 -9.13 -15.84
CA MET A 245 12.54 -8.61 -14.49
C MET A 245 12.71 -9.68 -13.42
N VAL A 246 12.15 -10.86 -13.63
CA VAL A 246 12.24 -12.00 -12.71
C VAL A 246 13.70 -12.43 -12.52
N ASP A 247 14.48 -12.52 -13.59
CA ASP A 247 15.88 -12.92 -13.52
C ASP A 247 16.74 -11.89 -12.79
N ASN A 248 16.50 -10.59 -13.01
CA ASN A 248 17.15 -9.50 -12.28
C ASN A 248 16.84 -9.53 -10.77
N LEU A 249 15.60 -9.86 -10.40
CA LEU A 249 15.20 -9.99 -9.00
C LEU A 249 15.78 -11.25 -8.35
N LYS A 250 15.79 -12.38 -9.08
CA LYS A 250 16.43 -13.63 -8.63
C LYS A 250 17.92 -13.44 -8.38
N ALA A 251 18.62 -12.68 -9.22
CA ALA A 251 20.03 -12.32 -9.01
C ALA A 251 20.28 -11.53 -7.70
N ARG A 252 19.22 -10.91 -7.14
CA ARG A 252 19.22 -10.22 -5.84
C ARG A 252 18.58 -11.05 -4.72
N ASN A 253 18.38 -12.35 -4.92
CA ASN A 253 17.70 -13.28 -4.01
C ASN A 253 16.24 -12.89 -3.71
N VAL A 254 15.54 -12.27 -4.65
CA VAL A 254 14.10 -11.95 -4.54
C VAL A 254 13.31 -12.84 -5.48
N SER A 255 12.33 -13.57 -4.93
CA SER A 255 11.36 -14.37 -5.69
C SER A 255 9.98 -13.72 -5.66
N LEU A 256 9.16 -14.03 -6.67
CA LEU A 256 7.82 -13.45 -6.86
C LEU A 256 6.72 -14.54 -6.99
N PRO A 257 6.60 -15.48 -6.04
CA PRO A 257 5.64 -16.58 -6.16
C PRO A 257 4.18 -16.09 -6.23
N GLY A 258 3.88 -14.93 -5.63
CA GLY A 258 2.54 -14.36 -5.64
C GLY A 258 2.09 -13.79 -6.99
N ALA A 259 3.00 -13.61 -7.95
CA ALA A 259 2.67 -13.20 -9.32
C ALA A 259 2.21 -14.36 -10.21
N GLU A 260 2.58 -15.61 -9.87
CA GLU A 260 2.38 -16.78 -10.74
C GLU A 260 0.92 -17.02 -11.14
N PRO A 261 -0.08 -16.90 -10.23
CA PRO A 261 -1.49 -17.10 -10.60
C PRO A 261 -2.06 -16.00 -11.51
N TYR A 262 -1.37 -14.86 -11.63
CA TYR A 262 -1.91 -13.65 -12.25
C TYR A 262 -1.14 -13.26 -13.52
N SER A 263 -1.37 -14.02 -14.58
CA SER A 263 -0.71 -13.83 -15.88
C SER A 263 -1.32 -12.72 -16.76
N ALA A 264 -2.50 -12.19 -16.42
CA ALA A 264 -3.18 -11.16 -17.21
C ALA A 264 -4.00 -10.23 -16.32
N VAL A 265 -4.30 -9.01 -16.82
CA VAL A 265 -5.09 -8.02 -16.08
C VAL A 265 -6.44 -8.58 -15.63
N GLY A 266 -7.10 -9.36 -16.50
CA GLY A 266 -8.41 -9.96 -16.21
C GLY A 266 -8.38 -11.02 -15.11
N THR A 267 -7.22 -11.59 -14.76
CA THR A 267 -7.11 -12.56 -13.67
C THR A 267 -6.87 -11.90 -12.32
N LEU A 268 -6.38 -10.65 -12.26
CA LEU A 268 -6.09 -9.97 -11.00
C LEU A 268 -7.32 -9.83 -10.06
N PRO A 269 -8.52 -9.45 -10.54
CA PRO A 269 -9.69 -9.33 -9.66
C PRO A 269 -10.14 -10.66 -9.02
N THR A 270 -9.74 -11.81 -9.60
CA THR A 270 -10.15 -13.13 -9.09
C THR A 270 -9.51 -13.44 -7.73
N ARG A 271 -8.42 -12.76 -7.36
CA ARG A 271 -7.84 -12.75 -6.02
C ARG A 271 -8.88 -12.42 -4.95
N PHE A 272 -9.80 -11.51 -5.27
CA PHE A 272 -10.84 -11.03 -4.36
C PHE A 272 -12.17 -11.77 -4.56
N THR A 273 -12.64 -11.90 -5.80
CA THR A 273 -13.94 -12.55 -6.06
C THR A 273 -13.90 -14.03 -5.74
N GLY A 274 -12.75 -14.69 -5.92
CA GLY A 274 -12.57 -16.11 -5.57
C GLY A 274 -12.67 -16.41 -4.08
N ILE A 275 -12.54 -15.39 -3.21
CA ILE A 275 -12.66 -15.54 -1.75
C ILE A 275 -13.95 -14.92 -1.19
N GLY A 276 -14.78 -14.28 -2.01
CA GLY A 276 -16.09 -13.77 -1.61
C GLY A 276 -16.24 -12.25 -1.54
N TYR A 277 -15.30 -11.46 -2.07
CA TYR A 277 -15.54 -10.03 -2.24
C TYR A 277 -16.71 -9.77 -3.21
N THR A 278 -17.52 -8.77 -2.90
CA THR A 278 -18.73 -8.44 -3.69
C THR A 278 -18.41 -7.81 -5.05
N ALA A 279 -17.30 -7.08 -5.15
CA ALA A 279 -16.83 -6.49 -6.39
C ALA A 279 -15.31 -6.37 -6.40
N ALA A 280 -14.69 -6.45 -7.57
CA ALA A 280 -13.27 -6.19 -7.75
C ALA A 280 -12.97 -5.70 -9.16
N ARG A 281 -11.94 -4.85 -9.28
CA ARG A 281 -11.47 -4.28 -10.54
C ARG A 281 -9.95 -4.22 -10.54
N ALA A 282 -9.36 -4.23 -11.73
CA ALA A 282 -7.93 -4.05 -11.93
C ALA A 282 -7.67 -3.14 -13.12
N LEU A 283 -6.61 -2.33 -13.04
CA LEU A 283 -6.10 -1.54 -14.14
C LEU A 283 -4.57 -1.59 -14.13
N THR A 284 -3.98 -1.63 -15.33
CA THR A 284 -2.52 -1.45 -15.46
C THR A 284 -2.14 -0.02 -15.09
N LEU A 285 -0.91 0.21 -14.66
CA LEU A 285 -0.41 1.58 -14.48
C LEU A 285 -0.40 2.36 -15.80
N ARG A 286 -0.26 1.66 -16.93
CA ARG A 286 -0.35 2.27 -18.25
C ARG A 286 -1.75 2.84 -18.49
N ASP A 287 -2.80 2.06 -18.24
CA ASP A 287 -4.19 2.53 -18.39
C ASP A 287 -4.51 3.66 -17.42
N ILE A 288 -4.04 3.56 -16.18
CA ILE A 288 -4.18 4.62 -15.16
C ILE A 288 -3.56 5.92 -15.66
N ARG A 289 -2.32 5.88 -16.14
CA ARG A 289 -1.62 7.05 -16.67
C ARG A 289 -2.37 7.68 -17.84
N LEU A 290 -2.89 6.87 -18.76
CA LEU A 290 -3.51 7.38 -19.98
C LEU A 290 -4.94 7.88 -19.78
N GLN A 291 -5.71 7.28 -18.86
CA GLN A 291 -7.15 7.49 -18.78
C GLN A 291 -7.63 8.08 -17.46
N TYR A 292 -6.84 7.99 -16.38
CA TYR A 292 -7.28 8.34 -15.02
C TYR A 292 -6.46 9.49 -14.40
N ILE A 293 -5.33 9.86 -15.02
CA ILE A 293 -4.60 11.09 -14.67
C ILE A 293 -5.03 12.21 -15.61
N SER A 294 -5.32 13.39 -15.05
CA SER A 294 -5.79 14.53 -15.84
C SER A 294 -4.73 15.01 -16.84
N ARG A 295 -5.17 15.55 -17.98
CA ARG A 295 -4.26 16.12 -18.99
C ARG A 295 -3.37 17.24 -18.43
N ALA A 296 -3.94 18.08 -17.56
CA ALA A 296 -3.19 19.16 -16.93
C ALA A 296 -2.01 18.61 -16.11
N GLU A 297 -2.22 17.50 -15.43
CA GLU A 297 -1.22 16.87 -14.59
C GLU A 297 -0.19 16.08 -15.39
N LEU A 298 -0.61 15.39 -16.46
CA LEU A 298 0.34 14.79 -17.42
C LEU A 298 1.25 15.84 -18.06
N ASN A 299 0.69 17.02 -18.41
CA ASN A 299 1.45 18.15 -18.93
C ASN A 299 2.40 18.73 -17.89
N ARG A 300 1.99 18.83 -16.63
CA ARG A 300 2.88 19.26 -15.54
C ARG A 300 4.08 18.30 -15.44
N ILE A 301 3.81 17.00 -15.41
CA ILE A 301 4.83 15.96 -15.27
C ILE A 301 5.83 15.97 -16.44
N SER A 302 5.35 16.14 -17.68
CA SER A 302 6.23 16.16 -18.85
C SER A 302 7.21 17.35 -18.88
N THR A 303 6.96 18.39 -18.08
CA THR A 303 7.87 19.54 -17.94
C THR A 303 8.96 19.35 -16.88
N LEU A 304 8.87 18.31 -16.03
CA LEU A 304 9.81 18.10 -14.93
C LEU A 304 11.14 17.52 -15.40
N GLU A 305 11.07 16.48 -16.22
CA GLU A 305 12.23 15.77 -16.76
C GLU A 305 11.94 15.29 -18.19
N PHE A 306 12.96 15.30 -19.04
CA PHE A 306 12.87 14.77 -20.39
C PHE A 306 12.86 13.23 -20.35
N LEU A 307 11.94 12.62 -21.12
CA LEU A 307 11.87 11.18 -21.35
C LEU A 307 11.92 10.97 -22.87
N ASP A 308 12.96 10.29 -23.34
CA ASP A 308 13.17 9.92 -24.73
C ASP A 308 12.38 8.66 -25.13
N GLU A 309 12.42 7.62 -24.30
CA GLU A 309 11.82 6.31 -24.58
C GLU A 309 10.46 6.13 -23.89
N VAL A 310 9.40 6.70 -24.49
CA VAL A 310 8.02 6.56 -23.96
C VAL A 310 7.53 5.11 -24.06
N GLU A 311 8.00 4.37 -25.05
CA GLU A 311 7.70 2.96 -25.26
C GLU A 311 8.24 2.09 -24.13
N GLU A 312 9.44 2.39 -23.60
CA GLU A 312 10.00 1.69 -22.45
C GLU A 312 9.15 1.95 -21.20
N LEU A 313 8.76 3.21 -20.98
CA LEU A 313 7.84 3.54 -19.88
C LEU A 313 6.54 2.76 -20.01
N ASP A 314 5.89 2.78 -21.17
CA ASP A 314 4.63 2.07 -21.40
C ASP A 314 4.79 0.56 -21.17
N LEU A 315 5.91 -0.04 -21.59
CA LEU A 315 6.23 -1.44 -21.35
C LEU A 315 6.34 -1.74 -19.86
N VAL A 316 7.06 -0.91 -19.09
CA VAL A 316 7.20 -1.05 -17.63
C VAL A 316 5.83 -0.92 -16.96
N LEU A 317 5.07 0.14 -17.27
CA LEU A 317 3.77 0.41 -16.63
C LEU A 317 2.71 -0.64 -16.98
N ASN A 318 2.86 -1.37 -18.08
CA ASN A 318 1.96 -2.45 -18.46
C ASN A 318 2.16 -3.74 -17.64
N HIS A 319 3.27 -3.85 -16.90
CA HIS A 319 3.60 -5.00 -16.04
C HIS A 319 3.32 -4.76 -14.55
N TYR A 320 2.75 -3.60 -14.22
CA TYR A 320 2.27 -3.28 -12.88
C TYR A 320 0.78 -2.96 -12.95
N ALA A 321 0.04 -3.37 -11.94
CA ALA A 321 -1.38 -3.08 -11.85
C ALA A 321 -1.77 -2.64 -10.45
N ILE A 322 -2.87 -1.89 -10.38
CA ILE A 322 -3.62 -1.65 -9.14
C ILE A 322 -4.93 -2.43 -9.26
N THR A 323 -5.11 -3.35 -8.33
CA THR A 323 -6.34 -4.13 -8.16
C THR A 323 -7.01 -3.67 -6.88
N TRP A 324 -8.29 -3.36 -6.92
CA TRP A 324 -9.06 -3.04 -5.72
C TRP A 324 -10.34 -3.85 -5.65
N GLY A 325 -10.71 -4.24 -4.45
CA GLY A 325 -11.89 -5.04 -4.16
C GLY A 325 -12.69 -4.46 -3.01
N LEU A 326 -14.01 -4.54 -3.13
CA LEU A 326 -14.96 -4.18 -2.08
C LEU A 326 -15.73 -5.43 -1.64
N TRP A 327 -15.77 -5.66 -0.34
CA TRP A 327 -16.80 -6.47 0.30
C TRP A 327 -17.80 -5.58 1.02
N HIS A 328 -19.07 -5.84 0.75
CA HIS A 328 -20.21 -5.08 1.26
C HIS A 328 -21.04 -5.94 2.21
N PRO A 329 -21.41 -5.46 3.41
CA PRO A 329 -22.15 -6.24 4.41
C PRO A 329 -23.65 -6.45 4.08
N GLY A 330 -24.08 -6.16 2.85
CA GLY A 330 -25.49 -6.20 2.43
C GLY A 330 -26.47 -5.24 3.12
N THR A 331 -26.00 -4.26 3.91
CA THR A 331 -26.87 -3.30 4.63
C THR A 331 -27.27 -2.10 3.77
N GLU A 332 -28.33 -1.38 4.15
CA GLU A 332 -28.64 -0.08 3.53
C GLU A 332 -27.46 0.90 3.72
N THR A 333 -27.16 1.69 2.69
CA THR A 333 -25.99 2.61 2.68
C THR A 333 -26.43 4.04 2.43
N LYS A 334 -25.79 4.99 3.11
CA LYS A 334 -25.94 6.43 2.83
C LYS A 334 -24.99 6.88 1.72
N ALA A 335 -23.81 6.27 1.65
CA ALA A 335 -22.81 6.56 0.63
C ALA A 335 -22.88 5.57 -0.54
N LEU A 336 -22.34 5.99 -1.69
CA LEU A 336 -22.34 5.24 -2.95
C LEU A 336 -21.11 4.31 -3.03
N TRP A 337 -20.99 3.36 -2.09
CA TRP A 337 -19.87 2.43 -2.03
C TRP A 337 -19.65 1.61 -3.32
N GLY A 338 -20.73 1.29 -4.04
CA GLY A 338 -20.64 0.63 -5.35
C GLY A 338 -19.93 1.45 -6.45
N MET A 339 -19.72 2.75 -6.23
CA MET A 339 -18.98 3.64 -7.13
C MET A 339 -17.52 3.84 -6.72
N TRP A 340 -17.06 3.20 -5.63
CA TRP A 340 -15.67 3.32 -5.20
C TRP A 340 -14.70 2.76 -6.25
N GLY A 341 -13.83 3.61 -6.77
CA GLY A 341 -12.88 3.24 -7.80
C GLY A 341 -12.35 4.44 -8.58
N LEU A 342 -11.29 4.20 -9.34
CA LEU A 342 -10.72 5.24 -10.20
C LEU A 342 -11.75 5.69 -11.26
N LYS A 343 -11.81 7.00 -11.49
CA LYS A 343 -12.72 7.63 -12.45
C LYS A 343 -11.94 8.14 -13.66
N THR A 344 -12.43 7.83 -14.86
CA THR A 344 -11.80 8.29 -16.09
C THR A 344 -11.85 9.81 -16.18
N GLN A 345 -10.75 10.40 -16.65
CA GLN A 345 -10.60 11.84 -16.90
C GLN A 345 -10.85 12.18 -18.37
N LEU A 346 -11.50 11.27 -19.12
CA LEU A 346 -11.87 11.51 -20.50
C LEU A 346 -12.91 12.64 -20.55
N SER A 347 -12.59 13.70 -21.30
CA SER A 347 -13.54 14.76 -21.59
C SER A 347 -14.81 14.17 -22.23
N PRO A 348 -16.01 14.63 -21.87
CA PRO A 348 -17.21 14.35 -22.67
C PRO A 348 -17.03 15.02 -24.04
N GLY A 349 -16.55 14.27 -25.03
CA GLY A 349 -16.27 14.79 -26.36
C GLY A 349 -15.12 14.08 -27.05
N ASN A 350 -15.38 12.86 -27.51
CA ASN A 350 -14.84 12.24 -28.73
C ASN A 350 -15.50 10.85 -28.83
N THR A 351 -16.81 10.86 -29.06
CA THR A 351 -17.55 9.76 -29.70
C THR A 351 -17.54 9.98 -31.20
#